data_AF-A0A1G7HIY6-F1
#
_entry.id   AF-A0A1G7HIY6-F1
#
_cell.length_a   1.000
_cell.length_b   1.000
_cell.length_c   1.000
_cell.angle_alpha   90.00
_cell.angle_beta   90.00
_cell.angle_gamma   90.00
#
_symmetry.space_group_name_H-M   'P 1'
#
loop_
_entity.id
_entity.type
_entity.pdbx_description
1 polymer ?
#
loop_
_entity_poly.entity_id
_entity_poly.type
_entity_poly.pdbx_seq_one_letter_code
_entity_poly.pdbx_strand_id
1 'polypeptide(L)'
;MDPTTSGRFRVHDRRQRPAIDDGPDAVDDEADATDADDEADATDVDDEADATGANDEADATGAADAEEFVLVELTDEPVDPTAPDAEDRYDPLYATAEGYEGDLADAVDALRSGFVVDATLAWTDGSARFRDVEIVRETRFRFADEVEGMFEAAVETWRQIRAEGEPVGSITTRSNDGDPNGALYLFADAPGSDTFAEVRTGRLPIEPLVARVNESRADDDPREVFVLRPADHEFVAVYVVFDRDGVLAQTVRDTYDLGAGLAAGLDASYPGGDDSLVSDDSDDSGDGDGLDGDDGLDGDDEFDALDRL
;
A
#
# COMPACT_ATOMS: atom_id res chain seq x y z
N MET A 1 -15.89 -15.29 26.49
CA MET A 1 -16.41 -14.38 25.46
C MET A 1 -15.29 -13.44 25.18
N ASP A 2 -14.76 -13.50 23.97
CA ASP A 2 -13.69 -12.62 23.53
C ASP A 2 -14.22 -11.19 23.45
N PRO A 3 -13.42 -10.18 23.87
CA PRO A 3 -13.82 -8.80 23.69
C PRO A 3 -14.00 -8.51 22.21
N THR A 4 -15.03 -7.75 21.86
CA THR A 4 -15.30 -7.34 20.48
C THR A 4 -15.40 -5.82 20.36
N THR A 5 -14.80 -5.27 19.31
CA THR A 5 -14.93 -3.87 18.94
C THR A 5 -15.64 -3.79 17.60
N SER A 6 -16.75 -3.04 17.52
CA SER A 6 -17.44 -2.78 16.27
C SER A 6 -17.37 -1.29 15.96
N GLY A 7 -17.13 -0.96 14.69
CA GLY A 7 -16.99 0.42 14.25
C GLY A 7 -16.75 0.52 12.76
N ARG A 8 -16.57 1.76 12.31
CA ARG A 8 -16.14 2.06 10.95
C ARG A 8 -14.63 2.21 10.93
N PHE A 9 -13.97 1.52 10.01
CA PHE A 9 -12.52 1.51 9.90
C PHE A 9 -12.09 1.84 8.48
N ARG A 10 -10.96 2.51 8.33
CA ARG A 10 -10.24 2.61 7.06
C ARG A 10 -9.07 1.65 7.05
N VAL A 11 -8.96 0.86 5.98
CA VAL A 11 -7.78 0.05 5.68
C VAL A 11 -6.68 0.97 5.16
N HIS A 12 -5.55 1.10 5.85
CA HIS A 12 -4.41 1.90 5.40
C HIS A 12 -3.44 1.09 4.55
N ASP A 13 -3.08 -0.09 5.05
CA ASP A 13 -2.12 -0.98 4.40
C ASP A 13 -2.41 -2.45 4.72
N ARG A 14 -1.93 -3.33 3.84
CA ARG A 14 -1.82 -4.78 4.07
C ARG A 14 -0.34 -5.09 4.05
N ARG A 15 0.21 -5.51 5.19
CA ARG A 15 1.64 -5.74 5.36
C ARG A 15 1.92 -7.09 6.00
N GLN A 16 3.14 -7.58 5.82
CA GLN A 16 3.64 -8.70 6.59
C GLN A 16 3.88 -8.23 8.03
N ARG A 17 3.46 -9.02 9.01
CA ARG A 17 3.71 -8.74 10.42
C ARG A 17 5.23 -8.68 10.64
N PRO A 18 5.76 -7.61 11.25
CA PRO A 18 7.18 -7.57 11.58
C PRO A 18 7.51 -8.71 12.53
N ALA A 19 8.60 -9.44 12.25
CA ALA A 19 9.13 -10.42 13.19
C ALA A 19 9.47 -9.70 14.49
N ILE A 20 8.70 -9.98 15.54
CA ILE A 20 9.05 -9.56 16.89
C ILE A 20 10.17 -10.51 17.30
N ASP A 21 11.40 -10.01 17.27
CA ASP A 21 12.54 -10.70 17.87
C ASP A 21 12.35 -10.61 19.39
N ASP A 22 11.71 -11.63 19.98
CA ASP A 22 11.65 -11.86 21.42
C ASP A 22 13.05 -12.31 21.89
N GLY A 23 14.04 -11.42 21.71
CA GLY A 23 15.38 -11.57 22.24
C GLY A 23 15.31 -11.34 23.76
N PRO A 24 15.84 -12.26 24.59
CA PRO A 24 15.82 -12.06 26.04
C PRO A 24 16.64 -10.83 26.39
N ASP A 25 16.06 -9.97 27.23
CA ASP A 25 16.70 -8.85 27.94
C ASP A 25 18.21 -9.10 28.16
N ALA A 26 19.04 -8.46 27.34
CA ALA A 26 20.46 -8.33 27.62
C ALA A 26 20.61 -7.31 28.75
N VAL A 27 20.52 -7.82 29.98
CA VAL A 27 21.06 -7.13 31.14
C VAL A 27 22.56 -6.93 30.91
N ASP A 28 22.93 -5.70 30.59
CA ASP A 28 24.29 -5.18 30.74
C ASP A 28 24.68 -5.30 32.22
N ASP A 29 25.40 -6.36 32.57
CA ASP A 29 26.16 -6.44 33.82
C ASP A 29 27.64 -6.60 33.47
N GLU A 30 28.31 -5.45 33.43
CA GLU A 30 29.76 -5.38 33.37
C GLU A 30 30.36 -5.91 34.67
N ALA A 31 31.13 -7.01 34.57
CA ALA A 31 32.12 -7.36 35.56
C ALA A 31 33.43 -7.80 34.89
N ASP A 32 34.42 -6.97 35.18
CA ASP A 32 35.82 -6.95 34.79
C ASP A 32 36.67 -8.09 35.40
N ALA A 33 37.78 -8.40 34.68
CA ALA A 33 39.04 -9.04 35.13
C ALA A 33 38.99 -10.54 35.56
N THR A 34 39.93 -11.44 35.24
CA THR A 34 41.34 -11.34 34.83
C THR A 34 41.89 -12.74 34.48
N ASP A 35 42.87 -12.76 33.57
CA ASP A 35 44.10 -13.58 33.50
C ASP A 35 44.14 -15.13 33.68
N ALA A 36 44.80 -15.71 32.67
CA ALA A 36 45.93 -16.66 32.73
C ALA A 36 45.70 -18.19 32.79
N ASP A 37 46.27 -18.81 31.75
CA ASP A 37 47.14 -20.00 31.73
C ASP A 37 46.58 -21.41 31.99
N ASP A 38 46.61 -22.20 30.90
CA ASP A 38 47.51 -23.35 30.73
C ASP A 38 47.12 -24.76 31.22
N GLU A 39 47.42 -25.71 30.33
CA GLU A 39 47.54 -27.17 30.41
C GLU A 39 46.33 -28.13 30.45
N ALA A 40 46.56 -29.19 29.67
CA ALA A 40 45.77 -30.39 29.38
C ALA A 40 45.29 -31.22 30.59
N ASP A 41 44.19 -31.97 30.42
CA ASP A 41 44.22 -33.45 30.55
C ASP A 41 42.92 -34.08 30.03
N ALA A 42 43.05 -35.29 29.47
CA ALA A 42 41.97 -36.12 28.96
C ALA A 42 41.19 -36.81 30.09
N THR A 43 39.92 -37.13 29.85
CA THR A 43 39.31 -38.38 30.33
C THR A 43 37.98 -38.66 29.62
N ASP A 44 37.93 -39.82 28.96
CA ASP A 44 36.73 -40.59 28.62
C ASP A 44 35.87 -40.85 29.85
N VAL A 45 34.56 -40.64 29.75
CA VAL A 45 33.52 -41.54 30.32
C VAL A 45 32.24 -41.44 29.48
N ASP A 46 31.91 -42.54 28.79
CA ASP A 46 30.57 -42.86 28.29
C ASP A 46 29.57 -43.00 29.46
N ASP A 47 28.40 -42.36 29.39
CA ASP A 47 27.18 -42.95 29.97
C ASP A 47 25.93 -42.41 29.26
N GLU A 48 25.09 -43.33 28.80
CA GLU A 48 23.88 -43.07 28.04
C GLU A 48 22.65 -43.01 28.96
N ALA A 49 21.72 -42.08 28.71
CA ALA A 49 20.30 -42.30 28.94
C ALA A 49 19.43 -41.23 28.26
N ASP A 50 18.90 -41.61 27.10
CA ASP A 50 17.47 -41.56 26.76
C ASP A 50 16.58 -40.51 27.48
N ALA A 51 16.24 -39.46 26.75
CA ALA A 51 14.99 -38.74 26.95
C ALA A 51 14.45 -38.27 25.59
N THR A 52 13.44 -38.99 25.09
CA THR A 52 12.21 -38.45 24.47
C THR A 52 12.36 -37.08 23.80
N GLY A 53 12.36 -36.94 22.48
CA GLY A 53 11.31 -37.45 21.61
C GLY A 53 10.18 -36.43 21.48
N ALA A 54 10.28 -35.64 20.40
CA ALA A 54 9.20 -34.97 19.66
C ALA A 54 8.62 -33.65 20.22
N ASN A 55 9.00 -32.60 19.49
CA ASN A 55 8.14 -31.60 18.86
C ASN A 55 7.25 -30.74 19.76
N ASP A 56 7.71 -29.52 20.04
CA ASP A 56 6.82 -28.36 20.15
C ASP A 56 7.50 -27.06 19.70
N GLU A 57 8.36 -27.13 18.68
CA GLU A 57 8.95 -25.95 18.00
C GLU A 57 8.26 -25.65 16.66
N ALA A 58 6.96 -25.93 16.58
CA ALA A 58 6.14 -25.66 15.40
C ALA A 58 5.03 -24.65 15.72
N ASP A 59 5.35 -23.52 16.37
CA ASP A 59 4.40 -22.40 16.44
C ASP A 59 5.03 -21.00 16.59
N ALA A 60 6.34 -20.85 16.36
CA ALA A 60 6.98 -19.51 16.37
C ALA A 60 7.35 -19.02 14.97
N THR A 61 7.54 -19.92 13.99
CA THR A 61 7.97 -19.55 12.64
C THR A 61 6.81 -19.11 11.74
N GLY A 62 5.56 -19.48 12.07
CA GLY A 62 4.37 -19.12 11.28
C GLY A 62 3.81 -17.73 11.57
N ALA A 63 4.23 -17.07 12.65
CA ALA A 63 3.73 -15.75 13.02
C ALA A 63 4.44 -14.59 12.30
N ALA A 64 5.66 -14.83 11.80
CA ALA A 64 6.47 -13.84 11.08
C ALA A 64 6.05 -13.67 9.61
N ASP A 65 5.37 -14.67 9.04
CA ASP A 65 4.84 -14.61 7.67
C ASP A 65 3.37 -14.20 7.61
N ALA A 66 2.71 -14.03 8.75
CA ALA A 66 1.31 -13.69 8.81
C ALA A 66 1.06 -12.25 8.33
N GLU A 67 0.15 -12.07 7.37
CA GLU A 67 -0.27 -10.75 6.91
C GLU A 67 -1.20 -10.08 7.93
N GLU A 68 -1.04 -8.78 8.12
CA GLU A 68 -1.89 -7.93 8.95
C GLU A 68 -2.38 -6.69 8.19
N PHE A 69 -3.63 -6.32 8.47
CA PHE A 69 -4.21 -5.06 8.05
C PHE A 69 -3.94 -3.99 9.09
N VAL A 70 -3.55 -2.81 8.61
CA VAL A 70 -3.51 -1.57 9.39
C VAL A 70 -4.87 -0.88 9.25
N LEU A 71 -5.60 -0.77 10.35
CA LEU A 71 -6.95 -0.20 10.41
C LEU A 71 -6.94 1.07 11.24
N VAL A 72 -7.54 2.14 10.73
CA VAL A 72 -7.76 3.39 11.50
C VAL A 72 -9.26 3.58 11.70
N GLU A 73 -9.69 3.73 12.95
CA GLU A 73 -11.11 3.93 13.26
C GLU A 73 -11.58 5.32 12.81
N LEU A 74 -12.73 5.37 12.14
CA LEU A 74 -13.37 6.62 11.73
C LEU A 74 -14.55 6.91 12.66
N THR A 75 -14.54 8.09 13.31
CA THR A 75 -15.77 8.65 13.89
C THR A 75 -16.58 9.41 12.84
N ASP A 76 -17.90 9.37 12.98
CA ASP A 76 -18.80 10.25 12.22
C ASP A 76 -18.74 11.72 12.70
N GLU A 77 -18.20 11.97 13.90
CA GLU A 77 -18.00 13.31 14.44
C GLU A 77 -16.59 13.85 14.09
N PRO A 78 -16.48 15.13 13.67
CA PRO A 78 -15.19 15.79 13.48
C PRO A 78 -14.37 15.74 14.77
N VAL A 79 -13.12 15.33 14.66
CA VAL A 79 -12.20 15.31 15.81
C VAL A 79 -11.77 16.74 16.12
N ASP A 80 -12.01 17.18 17.36
CA ASP A 80 -11.49 18.44 17.86
C ASP A 80 -9.98 18.27 18.15
N PRO A 81 -9.09 18.97 17.42
CA PRO A 81 -7.64 18.83 17.60
C PRO A 81 -7.15 19.36 18.97
N THR A 82 -8.00 20.05 19.73
CA THR A 82 -7.69 20.52 21.07
C THR A 82 -8.14 19.56 22.17
N ALA A 83 -8.83 18.47 21.81
CA ALA A 83 -9.20 17.43 22.75
C ALA A 83 -7.96 16.66 23.23
N PRO A 84 -7.92 16.24 24.51
CA PRO A 84 -6.74 15.58 25.08
C PRO A 84 -6.43 14.23 24.43
N ASP A 85 -7.45 13.51 23.94
CA ASP A 85 -7.31 12.20 23.30
C ASP A 85 -7.36 12.30 21.75
N ALA A 86 -7.14 13.51 21.20
CA ALA A 86 -7.20 13.72 19.76
C ALA A 86 -6.07 13.01 19.00
N GLU A 87 -4.91 12.85 19.64
CA GLU A 87 -3.73 12.19 19.07
C GLU A 87 -3.94 10.68 18.99
N ASP A 88 -4.49 10.07 20.05
CA ASP A 88 -4.76 8.62 20.12
C ASP A 88 -5.99 8.22 19.27
N ARG A 89 -6.79 9.19 18.80
CA ARG A 89 -8.06 8.89 18.10
C ARG A 89 -7.87 8.13 16.81
N TYR A 90 -6.75 8.35 16.15
CA TYR A 90 -6.40 7.73 14.87
C TYR A 90 -5.30 6.66 15.02
N ASP A 91 -5.08 6.17 16.24
CA ASP A 91 -4.08 5.14 16.46
C ASP A 91 -4.35 3.90 15.60
N PRO A 92 -3.33 3.39 14.88
CA PRO A 92 -3.50 2.25 14.00
C PRO A 92 -3.76 0.98 14.82
N LEU A 93 -4.80 0.26 14.43
CA LEU A 93 -5.17 -1.05 14.93
C LEU A 93 -4.71 -2.13 13.94
N TYR A 94 -4.12 -3.20 14.44
CA TYR A 94 -3.63 -4.30 13.62
C TYR A 94 -4.57 -5.51 13.68
N ALA A 95 -5.08 -5.94 12.53
CA ALA A 95 -5.96 -7.09 12.41
C ALA A 95 -5.34 -8.18 11.51
N THR A 96 -5.47 -9.45 11.87
CA THR A 96 -4.93 -10.55 11.04
C THR A 96 -5.64 -10.59 9.69
N ALA A 97 -4.90 -10.74 8.60
CA ALA A 97 -5.45 -10.82 7.24
C ALA A 97 -5.79 -12.25 6.81
N GLU A 98 -5.30 -13.25 7.54
CA GLU A 98 -5.38 -14.67 7.16
C GLU A 98 -6.12 -15.53 8.18
N GLY A 99 -6.45 -16.76 7.77
CA GLY A 99 -7.12 -17.75 8.62
C GLY A 99 -8.64 -17.63 8.66
N TYR A 100 -9.24 -16.97 7.66
CA TYR A 100 -10.68 -16.90 7.46
C TYR A 100 -11.17 -18.01 6.53
N GLU A 101 -12.44 -18.40 6.66
CA GLU A 101 -13.07 -19.42 5.85
C GLU A 101 -14.40 -18.91 5.26
N GLY A 102 -14.77 -19.40 4.08
CA GLY A 102 -16.04 -19.08 3.42
C GLY A 102 -16.17 -17.61 2.99
N ASP A 103 -17.39 -17.06 3.05
CA ASP A 103 -17.70 -15.72 2.56
C ASP A 103 -16.86 -14.61 3.24
N LEU A 104 -16.45 -14.83 4.49
CA LEU A 104 -15.58 -13.90 5.21
C LEU A 104 -14.16 -13.86 4.63
N ALA A 105 -13.64 -15.01 4.15
CA ALA A 105 -12.34 -15.05 3.50
C ALA A 105 -12.35 -14.24 2.21
N ASP A 106 -13.39 -14.40 1.39
CA ASP A 106 -13.56 -13.63 0.16
C ASP A 106 -13.70 -12.12 0.43
N ALA A 107 -14.44 -11.75 1.48
CA ALA A 107 -14.61 -10.34 1.87
C ALA A 107 -13.31 -9.71 2.36
N VAL A 108 -12.54 -10.44 3.18
CA VAL A 108 -11.23 -9.97 3.68
C VAL A 108 -10.20 -9.89 2.54
N ASP A 109 -10.19 -10.86 1.62
CA ASP A 109 -9.28 -10.85 0.47
C ASP A 109 -9.62 -9.72 -0.53
N ALA A 110 -10.89 -9.32 -0.62
CA ALA A 110 -11.32 -8.18 -1.44
C ALA A 110 -10.89 -6.82 -0.88
N LEU A 111 -10.48 -6.72 0.39
CA LEU A 111 -10.06 -5.45 0.99
C LEU A 111 -8.83 -4.87 0.28
N ARG A 112 -8.85 -3.57 0.07
CA ARG A 112 -7.75 -2.80 -0.55
C ARG A 112 -7.44 -1.58 0.31
N SER A 113 -6.19 -1.13 0.24
CA SER A 113 -5.76 0.10 0.89
C SER A 113 -6.64 1.29 0.48
N GLY A 114 -7.06 2.06 1.47
CA GLY A 114 -8.01 3.18 1.40
C GLY A 114 -9.47 2.81 1.69
N PHE A 115 -9.86 1.53 1.59
CA PHE A 115 -11.26 1.12 1.71
C PHE A 115 -11.78 1.46 3.11
N VAL A 116 -13.00 1.97 3.16
CA VAL A 116 -13.74 2.17 4.41
C VAL A 116 -14.69 1.02 4.58
N VAL A 117 -14.61 0.35 5.73
CA VAL A 117 -15.40 -0.82 6.08
C VAL A 117 -16.15 -0.57 7.38
N ASP A 118 -17.35 -1.12 7.48
CA ASP A 118 -17.99 -1.34 8.77
C ASP A 118 -17.60 -2.76 9.20
N ALA A 119 -16.90 -2.88 10.32
CA ALA A 119 -16.35 -4.15 10.77
C ALA A 119 -16.61 -4.43 12.24
N THR A 120 -16.69 -5.71 12.57
CA THR A 120 -16.63 -6.20 13.95
C THR A 120 -15.36 -7.00 14.13
N LEU A 121 -14.52 -6.57 15.05
CA LEU A 121 -13.25 -7.20 15.39
C LEU A 121 -13.41 -7.98 16.70
N ALA A 122 -12.89 -9.19 16.75
CA ALA A 122 -12.73 -9.99 17.96
C ALA A 122 -11.26 -10.01 18.38
N TRP A 123 -11.01 -9.83 19.67
CA TRP A 123 -9.65 -9.79 20.22
C TRP A 123 -9.26 -11.13 20.82
N THR A 124 -8.17 -11.71 20.35
CA THR A 124 -7.62 -12.98 20.84
C THR A 124 -6.12 -12.80 21.03
N ASP A 125 -5.65 -13.00 22.26
CA ASP A 125 -4.22 -12.93 22.62
C ASP A 125 -3.52 -11.66 22.10
N GLY A 126 -4.18 -10.51 22.30
CA GLY A 126 -3.67 -9.19 21.90
C GLY A 126 -3.75 -8.88 20.40
N SER A 127 -4.25 -9.81 19.58
CA SER A 127 -4.44 -9.61 18.13
C SER A 127 -5.92 -9.47 17.80
N ALA A 128 -6.27 -8.51 16.94
CA ALA A 128 -7.63 -8.38 16.42
C ALA A 128 -7.84 -9.29 15.20
N ARG A 129 -9.04 -9.85 15.07
CA ARG A 129 -9.47 -10.64 13.89
C ARG A 129 -10.86 -10.20 13.46
N PHE A 130 -11.11 -10.19 12.15
CA PHE A 130 -12.44 -9.89 11.62
C PHE A 130 -13.44 -10.99 12.02
N ARG A 131 -14.54 -10.56 12.61
CA ARG A 131 -15.74 -11.39 12.81
C ARG A 131 -16.76 -11.16 11.71
N ASP A 132 -16.82 -9.93 11.22
CA ASP A 132 -17.71 -9.46 10.17
C ASP A 132 -17.09 -8.21 9.51
N VAL A 133 -17.26 -8.06 8.20
CA VAL A 133 -16.72 -6.92 7.45
C VAL A 133 -17.61 -6.61 6.23
N GLU A 134 -17.97 -5.35 6.07
CA GLU A 134 -18.72 -4.83 4.92
C GLU A 134 -18.02 -3.59 4.36
N ILE A 135 -17.80 -3.54 3.05
CA ILE A 135 -17.19 -2.39 2.39
C ILE A 135 -18.25 -1.30 2.19
N VAL A 136 -18.07 -0.16 2.86
CA VAL A 136 -18.95 1.00 2.80
C VAL A 136 -18.51 1.99 1.72
N ARG A 137 -17.19 2.19 1.58
CA ARG A 137 -16.63 3.12 0.59
C ARG A 137 -15.32 2.60 0.01
N GLU A 138 -15.25 2.56 -1.31
CA GLU A 138 -14.07 2.09 -2.05
C GLU A 138 -13.06 3.22 -2.35
N THR A 139 -12.78 4.07 -1.36
CA THR A 139 -11.66 5.02 -1.46
C THR A 139 -10.36 4.23 -1.64
N ARG A 140 -9.45 4.63 -2.51
CA ARG A 140 -8.19 3.90 -2.73
C ARG A 140 -6.98 4.71 -2.33
N PHE A 141 -6.06 4.08 -1.62
CA PHE A 141 -4.75 4.64 -1.30
C PHE A 141 -3.70 4.03 -2.21
N ARG A 142 -2.84 4.87 -2.77
CA ARG A 142 -1.73 4.49 -3.63
C ARG A 142 -0.46 5.13 -3.07
N PHE A 143 0.53 4.29 -2.80
CA PHE A 143 1.81 4.72 -2.26
C PHE A 143 2.88 4.59 -3.34
N ALA A 144 3.63 5.66 -3.56
CA ALA A 144 4.74 5.69 -4.50
C ALA A 144 5.96 6.29 -3.80
N ASP A 145 7.05 5.54 -3.83
CA ASP A 145 8.30 5.92 -3.22
C ASP A 145 9.33 6.30 -4.29
N GLU A 146 10.25 7.19 -3.92
CA GLU A 146 11.33 7.70 -4.77
C GLU A 146 10.87 8.13 -6.16
N VAL A 147 9.72 8.81 -6.25
CA VAL A 147 9.15 9.20 -7.54
C VAL A 147 9.97 10.30 -8.22
N GLU A 148 10.16 10.15 -9.52
CA GLU A 148 10.77 11.16 -10.36
C GLU A 148 9.69 12.06 -10.99
N GLY A 149 10.04 13.31 -11.29
CA GLY A 149 9.14 14.19 -12.07
C GLY A 149 7.91 14.66 -11.30
N MET A 150 8.08 15.06 -10.04
CA MET A 150 6.99 15.57 -9.20
C MET A 150 6.27 16.78 -9.84
N PHE A 151 4.95 16.88 -9.61
CA PHE A 151 4.13 17.95 -10.17
C PHE A 151 4.70 19.34 -9.88
N GLU A 152 4.71 20.22 -10.88
CA GLU A 152 5.19 21.59 -10.74
C GLU A 152 4.51 22.31 -9.57
N ALA A 153 3.19 22.18 -9.44
CA ALA A 153 2.44 22.75 -8.33
C ALA A 153 2.93 22.28 -6.94
N ALA A 154 3.36 21.03 -6.83
CA ALA A 154 3.93 20.49 -5.59
C ALA A 154 5.30 21.09 -5.31
N VAL A 155 6.17 21.15 -6.31
CA VAL A 155 7.52 21.70 -6.19
C VAL A 155 7.48 23.21 -5.87
N GLU A 156 6.58 23.96 -6.51
CA GLU A 156 6.38 25.38 -6.24
C GLU A 156 5.84 25.62 -4.82
N THR A 157 4.82 24.87 -4.41
CA THR A 157 4.27 24.95 -3.04
C THR A 157 5.33 24.56 -2.01
N TRP A 158 6.15 23.54 -2.29
CA TRP A 158 7.27 23.14 -1.43
C TRP A 158 8.29 24.27 -1.24
N ARG A 159 8.73 24.88 -2.35
CA ARG A 159 9.67 26.01 -2.31
C ARG A 159 9.12 27.18 -1.49
N GLN A 160 7.82 27.43 -1.60
CA GLN A 160 7.14 28.43 -0.81
C GLN A 160 7.15 28.08 0.68
N ILE A 161 6.64 26.92 1.10
CA ILE A 161 6.57 26.58 2.52
C ILE A 161 7.96 26.48 3.17
N ARG A 162 8.98 26.04 2.41
CA ARG A 162 10.37 26.07 2.88
C ARG A 162 10.91 27.46 3.11
N ALA A 163 10.53 28.42 2.27
CA ALA A 163 10.92 29.81 2.45
C ALA A 163 10.22 30.45 3.67
N GLU A 164 8.99 30.04 3.94
CA GLU A 164 8.17 30.53 5.07
C GLU A 164 8.46 29.78 6.39
N GLY A 165 9.13 28.62 6.32
CA GLY A 165 9.40 27.76 7.46
C GLY A 165 8.16 27.01 7.96
N GLU A 166 7.15 26.83 7.11
CA GLU A 166 5.94 26.12 7.45
C GLU A 166 6.13 24.60 7.29
N PRO A 167 5.65 23.78 8.24
CA PRO A 167 5.80 22.33 8.19
C PRO A 167 4.87 21.66 7.18
N VAL A 168 3.76 22.33 6.82
CA VAL A 168 2.71 21.77 5.96
C VAL A 168 2.24 22.82 4.95
N GLY A 169 2.13 22.43 3.69
CA GLY A 169 1.52 23.21 2.61
C GLY A 169 0.24 22.58 2.11
N SER A 170 -0.69 23.38 1.59
CA SER A 170 -1.89 22.85 0.91
C SER A 170 -2.27 23.68 -0.30
N ILE A 171 -2.73 23.02 -1.36
CA ILE A 171 -3.21 23.66 -2.57
C ILE A 171 -4.36 22.85 -3.19
N THR A 172 -5.41 23.54 -3.64
CA THR A 172 -6.49 22.93 -4.42
C THR A 172 -6.15 22.97 -5.90
N THR A 173 -6.13 21.81 -6.54
CA THR A 173 -5.91 21.68 -7.99
C THR A 173 -7.23 21.83 -8.75
N ARG A 174 -7.14 22.23 -10.01
CA ARG A 174 -8.30 22.50 -10.88
C ARG A 174 -8.14 21.80 -12.22
N SER A 175 -9.25 21.44 -12.84
CA SER A 175 -9.33 20.95 -14.21
C SER A 175 -9.06 22.09 -15.21
N ASN A 176 -8.96 21.74 -16.50
CA ASN A 176 -8.82 22.71 -17.58
C ASN A 176 -10.02 23.68 -17.68
N ASP A 177 -11.20 23.24 -17.22
CA ASP A 177 -12.42 24.07 -17.16
C ASP A 177 -12.46 24.95 -15.90
N GLY A 178 -11.48 24.82 -15.00
CA GLY A 178 -11.36 25.58 -13.76
C GLY A 178 -12.07 24.96 -12.54
N ASP A 179 -12.72 23.80 -12.71
CA ASP A 179 -13.40 23.11 -11.63
C ASP A 179 -12.41 22.42 -10.69
N PRO A 180 -12.56 22.52 -9.36
CA PRO A 180 -11.69 21.82 -8.42
C PRO A 180 -11.75 20.31 -8.62
N ASN A 181 -10.61 19.66 -8.85
CA ASN A 181 -10.49 18.22 -9.12
C ASN A 181 -9.64 17.44 -8.10
N GLY A 182 -8.83 18.13 -7.28
CA GLY A 182 -8.13 17.51 -6.15
C GLY A 182 -7.64 18.52 -5.10
N ALA A 183 -7.12 17.98 -4.00
CA ALA A 183 -6.47 18.72 -2.93
C ALA A 183 -5.12 18.09 -2.62
N LEU A 184 -4.04 18.86 -2.80
CA LEU A 184 -2.67 18.44 -2.56
C LEU A 184 -2.18 19.01 -1.22
N TYR A 185 -1.70 18.12 -0.36
CA TYR A 185 -1.07 18.45 0.91
C TYR A 185 0.39 18.04 0.87
N LEU A 186 1.28 18.90 1.36
CA LEU A 186 2.71 18.65 1.40
C LEU A 186 3.17 18.65 2.84
N PHE A 187 3.87 17.61 3.26
CA PHE A 187 4.48 17.48 4.57
C PHE A 187 5.98 17.53 4.43
N ALA A 188 6.64 18.43 5.13
CA ALA A 188 8.10 18.45 5.19
C ALA A 188 8.59 17.16 5.85
N ASP A 189 9.53 16.46 5.22
CA ASP A 189 10.13 15.27 5.81
C ASP A 189 11.35 15.69 6.63
N ALA A 190 11.23 15.62 7.96
CA ALA A 190 12.28 16.07 8.85
C ALA A 190 13.42 15.04 8.93
N PRO A 191 14.66 15.47 9.18
CA PRO A 191 15.76 14.54 9.38
C PRO A 191 15.48 13.60 10.57
N GLY A 192 15.43 12.29 10.32
CA GLY A 192 15.19 11.27 11.34
C GLY A 192 13.72 10.90 11.56
N SER A 193 12.79 11.54 10.85
CA SER A 193 11.44 11.01 10.63
C SER A 193 11.37 10.35 9.25
N ASP A 194 10.45 9.41 9.07
CA ASP A 194 10.06 8.92 7.75
C ASP A 194 8.56 9.17 7.60
N THR A 195 8.24 10.39 7.15
CA THR A 195 6.85 10.84 7.02
C THR A 195 6.05 9.91 6.09
N PHE A 196 6.69 9.34 5.07
CA PHE A 196 6.05 8.44 4.13
C PHE A 196 5.65 7.13 4.81
N ALA A 197 6.57 6.54 5.58
CA ALA A 197 6.28 5.36 6.38
C ALA A 197 5.24 5.65 7.47
N GLU A 198 5.25 6.83 8.08
CA GLU A 198 4.28 7.23 9.10
C GLU A 198 2.86 7.36 8.52
N VAL A 199 2.70 7.95 7.34
CA VAL A 199 1.41 7.98 6.63
C VAL A 199 0.97 6.58 6.25
N ARG A 200 1.87 5.77 5.68
CA ARG A 200 1.56 4.40 5.25
C ARG A 200 1.13 3.50 6.41
N THR A 201 1.71 3.69 7.59
CA THR A 201 1.38 2.93 8.80
C THR A 201 0.24 3.52 9.61
N GLY A 202 -0.40 4.60 9.15
CA GLY A 202 -1.47 5.29 9.86
C GLY A 202 -1.03 6.08 11.09
N ARG A 203 0.28 6.13 11.40
CA ARG A 203 0.81 6.99 12.49
C ARG A 203 0.65 8.47 12.21
N LEU A 204 0.77 8.87 10.94
CA LEU A 204 0.41 10.22 10.52
C LEU A 204 -1.02 10.18 9.93
N PRO A 205 -2.03 10.69 10.65
CA PRO A 205 -3.43 10.56 10.23
C PRO A 205 -3.73 11.43 9.01
N ILE A 206 -4.22 10.81 7.94
CA ILE A 206 -4.69 11.49 6.72
C ILE A 206 -6.21 11.61 6.67
N GLU A 207 -6.90 10.99 7.63
CA GLU A 207 -8.35 11.03 7.83
C GLU A 207 -8.88 12.46 7.90
N PRO A 208 -8.27 13.39 8.67
CA PRO A 208 -8.77 14.76 8.73
C PRO A 208 -8.73 15.47 7.37
N LEU A 209 -7.76 15.15 6.52
CA LEU A 209 -7.63 15.74 5.19
C LEU A 209 -8.76 15.27 4.27
N VAL A 210 -9.02 13.96 4.28
CA VAL A 210 -10.10 13.36 3.48
C VAL A 210 -11.47 13.81 4.00
N ALA A 211 -11.65 13.90 5.32
CA ALA A 211 -12.87 14.41 5.94
C ALA A 211 -13.15 15.86 5.50
N ARG A 212 -12.13 16.73 5.58
CA ARG A 212 -12.23 18.12 5.12
C ARG A 212 -12.63 18.23 3.65
N VAL A 213 -12.10 17.34 2.80
CA VAL A 213 -12.47 17.28 1.38
C VAL A 213 -13.95 16.91 1.23
N ASN A 214 -14.41 15.85 1.89
CA ASN A 214 -15.80 15.40 1.82
C ASN A 214 -16.78 16.47 2.34
N GLU A 215 -16.46 17.12 3.46
CA GLU A 215 -17.23 18.25 3.99
C GLU A 215 -17.33 19.40 2.97
N SER A 216 -16.21 19.73 2.31
CA SER A 216 -16.17 20.83 1.34
C SER A 216 -17.01 20.57 0.09
N ARG A 217 -17.17 19.30 -0.30
CA ARG A 217 -17.98 18.93 -1.47
C ARG A 217 -19.41 18.54 -1.13
N ALA A 218 -19.70 18.30 0.15
CA ALA A 218 -20.98 17.80 0.64
C ALA A 218 -21.41 16.47 -0.02
N ASP A 219 -20.43 15.62 -0.34
CA ASP A 219 -20.63 14.28 -0.86
C ASP A 219 -19.60 13.31 -0.25
N ASP A 220 -19.89 12.03 -0.39
CA ASP A 220 -19.07 10.95 0.11
C ASP A 220 -18.67 9.94 -0.96
N ASP A 221 -18.55 10.42 -2.21
CA ASP A 221 -18.13 9.58 -3.33
C ASP A 221 -16.72 9.00 -3.10
N PRO A 222 -16.41 7.82 -3.68
CA PRO A 222 -15.09 7.22 -3.57
C PRO A 222 -13.98 8.16 -4.07
N ARG A 223 -12.94 8.33 -3.24
CA ARG A 223 -11.76 9.15 -3.54
C ARG A 223 -10.58 8.28 -3.95
N GLU A 224 -9.62 8.86 -4.64
CA GLU A 224 -8.28 8.25 -4.75
C GLU A 224 -7.27 9.17 -4.05
N VAL A 225 -6.47 8.61 -3.15
CA VAL A 225 -5.43 9.31 -2.41
C VAL A 225 -4.08 8.76 -2.83
N PHE A 226 -3.24 9.63 -3.37
CA PHE A 226 -1.87 9.29 -3.75
C PHE A 226 -0.92 9.85 -2.71
N VAL A 227 -0.10 9.00 -2.11
CA VAL A 227 0.97 9.37 -1.20
C VAL A 227 2.28 9.17 -1.95
N LEU A 228 2.95 10.26 -2.28
CA LEU A 228 4.11 10.28 -3.17
C LEU A 228 5.31 10.86 -2.41
N ARG A 229 6.41 10.11 -2.31
CA ARG A 229 7.71 10.60 -1.84
C ARG A 229 8.63 10.81 -3.05
N PRO A 230 8.97 12.07 -3.41
CA PRO A 230 9.88 12.35 -4.52
C PRO A 230 11.34 12.04 -4.16
N ALA A 231 12.11 11.53 -5.10
CA ALA A 231 13.54 11.24 -4.89
C ALA A 231 14.39 12.50 -4.67
N ASP A 232 14.03 13.61 -5.33
CA ASP A 232 14.82 14.84 -5.35
C ASP A 232 14.48 15.85 -4.25
N HIS A 233 13.45 15.58 -3.42
CA HIS A 233 12.93 16.56 -2.46
C HIS A 233 12.56 15.95 -1.10
N GLU A 234 12.85 16.70 -0.03
CA GLU A 234 12.60 16.30 1.36
C GLU A 234 11.14 16.61 1.79
N PHE A 235 10.15 16.12 1.05
CA PHE A 235 8.74 16.25 1.43
C PHE A 235 7.92 15.04 0.98
N VAL A 236 6.79 14.79 1.63
CA VAL A 236 5.80 13.80 1.19
C VAL A 236 4.55 14.51 0.72
N ALA A 237 4.06 14.15 -0.46
CA ALA A 237 2.84 14.69 -1.03
C ALA A 237 1.67 13.73 -0.83
N VAL A 238 0.61 14.21 -0.17
CA VAL A 238 -0.68 13.52 -0.05
C VAL A 238 -1.66 14.22 -0.98
N TYR A 239 -1.99 13.58 -2.10
CA TYR A 239 -2.88 14.11 -3.11
C TYR A 239 -4.23 13.42 -3.10
N VAL A 240 -5.26 14.11 -2.61
CA VAL A 240 -6.65 13.63 -2.56
C VAL A 240 -7.37 14.05 -3.84
N VAL A 241 -7.63 13.10 -4.73
CA VAL A 241 -8.39 13.31 -5.97
C VAL A 241 -9.87 13.06 -5.70
N PHE A 242 -10.71 13.99 -6.16
CA PHE A 242 -12.14 14.00 -5.81
C PHE A 242 -12.95 12.93 -6.53
N ASP A 243 -12.56 12.63 -7.78
CA ASP A 243 -13.15 11.58 -8.59
C ASP A 243 -12.08 10.50 -8.86
N ARG A 244 -12.24 9.36 -8.20
CA ARG A 244 -11.35 8.20 -8.33
C ARG A 244 -11.27 7.69 -9.78
N ASP A 245 -12.37 7.75 -10.51
CA ASP A 245 -12.47 7.23 -11.88
C ASP A 245 -12.28 8.35 -12.93
N GLY A 246 -11.98 9.57 -12.46
CA GLY A 246 -11.76 10.75 -13.28
C GLY A 246 -10.39 10.78 -13.98
N VAL A 247 -10.29 11.67 -14.97
CA VAL A 247 -9.08 11.84 -15.81
C VAL A 247 -7.84 12.13 -14.98
N LEU A 248 -7.97 12.95 -13.94
CA LEU A 248 -6.84 13.29 -13.07
C LEU A 248 -6.27 12.06 -12.38
N ALA A 249 -7.13 11.25 -11.75
CA ALA A 249 -6.71 10.04 -11.06
C ALA A 249 -6.02 9.06 -12.03
N GLN A 250 -6.59 8.90 -13.23
CA GLN A 250 -5.99 8.12 -14.30
C GLN A 250 -4.60 8.63 -14.69
N THR A 251 -4.43 9.94 -14.90
CA THR A 251 -3.15 10.53 -15.26
C THR A 251 -2.10 10.30 -14.17
N VAL A 252 -2.44 10.48 -12.89
CA VAL A 252 -1.48 10.24 -11.80
C VAL A 252 -1.08 8.76 -11.75
N ARG A 253 -2.02 7.84 -11.94
CA ARG A 253 -1.75 6.40 -12.01
C ARG A 253 -0.79 6.04 -13.14
N ASP A 254 -1.00 6.61 -14.33
CA ASP A 254 -0.17 6.38 -15.50
C ASP A 254 1.23 7.02 -15.34
N THR A 255 1.33 8.22 -14.75
CA THR A 255 2.61 8.94 -14.61
C THR A 255 3.59 8.24 -13.66
N TYR A 256 3.09 7.62 -12.59
CA TYR A 256 3.92 6.99 -11.55
C TYR A 256 3.76 5.47 -11.51
N ASP A 257 3.20 4.87 -12.56
CA ASP A 257 3.01 3.42 -12.69
C ASP A 257 2.29 2.75 -11.49
N LEU A 258 1.31 3.43 -10.88
CA LEU A 258 0.65 3.01 -9.63
C LEU A 258 -0.50 2.00 -9.81
N GLY A 259 -0.62 1.42 -11.00
CA GLY A 259 -1.58 0.36 -11.31
C GLY A 259 -3.01 0.83 -11.63
N ALA A 260 -3.69 -0.01 -12.43
CA ALA A 260 -4.92 0.26 -13.20
C ALA A 260 -4.87 1.53 -14.07
N GLY A 261 -3.67 1.87 -14.52
CA GLY A 261 -3.39 2.61 -15.76
C GLY A 261 -3.40 1.65 -16.97
N LEU A 262 -3.48 2.17 -18.20
CA LEU A 262 -3.67 1.40 -19.46
C LEU A 262 -2.72 0.17 -19.63
N ALA A 263 -1.58 0.15 -18.94
CA ALA A 263 -0.55 -0.88 -18.99
C ALA A 263 -0.89 -2.20 -18.25
N ALA A 264 -1.74 -2.17 -17.23
CA ALA A 264 -2.00 -3.37 -16.42
C ALA A 264 -2.86 -4.43 -17.13
N GLY A 265 -3.55 -4.06 -18.22
CA GLY A 265 -4.40 -4.97 -19.00
C GLY A 265 -3.69 -5.73 -20.14
N LEU A 266 -2.44 -5.41 -20.43
CA LEU A 266 -1.70 -6.00 -21.55
C LEU A 266 -0.70 -7.09 -21.14
N ASP A 267 -0.25 -7.11 -19.88
CA ASP A 267 0.70 -8.12 -19.40
C ASP A 267 0.02 -9.42 -18.95
N ALA A 268 -1.23 -9.35 -18.50
CA ALA A 268 -1.98 -10.52 -18.02
C ALA A 268 -2.50 -11.47 -19.14
N SER A 269 -2.25 -11.17 -20.42
CA SER A 269 -2.76 -11.95 -21.57
C SER A 269 -1.70 -12.77 -22.33
N TYR A 270 -0.49 -12.93 -21.81
CA TYR A 270 0.47 -13.91 -22.36
C TYR A 270 0.65 -15.11 -21.41
N PRO A 271 -0.24 -16.12 -21.46
CA PRO A 271 0.08 -17.40 -20.86
C PRO A 271 1.20 -18.05 -21.67
N GLY A 272 2.38 -18.17 -21.04
CA GLY A 272 3.35 -19.25 -21.25
C GLY A 272 3.80 -19.49 -22.70
N GLY A 273 4.76 -18.71 -23.17
CA GLY A 273 5.68 -19.14 -24.22
C GLY A 273 6.64 -20.18 -23.63
N ASP A 274 6.18 -21.42 -23.58
CA ASP A 274 6.95 -22.63 -23.29
C ASP A 274 8.19 -22.69 -24.19
N ASP A 275 9.37 -22.52 -23.58
CA ASP A 275 10.68 -22.85 -24.18
C ASP A 275 10.82 -24.38 -24.18
N SER A 276 10.03 -25.05 -25.01
CA SER A 276 10.29 -26.44 -25.38
C SER A 276 11.17 -26.46 -26.62
N LEU A 277 12.42 -26.84 -26.38
CA LEU A 277 13.40 -27.35 -27.33
C LEU A 277 12.74 -28.29 -28.35
N VAL A 278 12.34 -27.76 -29.50
CA VAL A 278 12.05 -28.56 -30.68
C VAL A 278 13.29 -28.61 -31.54
N SER A 279 13.83 -29.82 -31.61
CA SER A 279 14.98 -30.16 -32.44
C SER A 279 14.61 -29.95 -33.90
N ASP A 280 15.48 -29.24 -34.59
CA ASP A 280 15.61 -29.17 -36.04
C ASP A 280 15.68 -30.60 -36.61
N ASP A 281 14.57 -31.07 -37.19
CA ASP A 281 14.58 -32.20 -38.10
C ASP A 281 13.88 -31.75 -39.38
N SER A 282 14.73 -31.50 -40.37
CA SER A 282 14.37 -31.11 -41.72
C SER A 282 13.82 -32.32 -42.46
N ASP A 283 12.52 -32.35 -42.74
CA ASP A 283 11.95 -33.27 -43.73
C ASP A 283 11.10 -32.52 -44.76
N ASP A 284 11.74 -32.41 -45.92
CA ASP A 284 11.28 -32.08 -47.26
C ASP A 284 10.16 -33.02 -47.74
N SER A 285 9.03 -32.43 -48.20
CA SER A 285 8.02 -32.94 -49.17
C SER A 285 6.84 -31.95 -49.13
N GLY A 286 6.46 -31.19 -50.17
CA GLY A 286 6.07 -31.63 -51.51
C GLY A 286 4.53 -31.57 -51.63
N ASP A 287 4.02 -30.82 -52.64
CA ASP A 287 2.61 -30.61 -53.04
C ASP A 287 1.76 -29.64 -52.19
N GLY A 288 1.02 -28.66 -52.73
CA GLY A 288 0.67 -28.30 -54.10
C GLY A 288 -0.28 -27.08 -54.11
N ASP A 289 -0.47 -26.49 -55.30
CA ASP A 289 -1.67 -25.80 -55.83
C ASP A 289 -2.55 -24.91 -54.90
N GLY A 290 -2.87 -23.65 -55.18
CA GLY A 290 -3.09 -22.92 -56.44
C GLY A 290 -4.38 -22.08 -56.29
N LEU A 291 -4.54 -21.01 -57.10
CA LEU A 291 -5.68 -20.08 -57.26
C LEU A 291 -5.63 -18.82 -56.35
N ASP A 292 -5.36 -17.59 -56.81
CA ASP A 292 -5.96 -16.69 -57.85
C ASP A 292 -7.07 -15.76 -57.31
N GLY A 293 -6.91 -14.45 -57.59
CA GLY A 293 -7.87 -13.32 -57.45
C GLY A 293 -7.40 -12.24 -56.46
N ASP A 294 -6.80 -11.09 -56.83
CA ASP A 294 -7.34 -9.95 -57.63
C ASP A 294 -8.68 -9.45 -57.01
N ASP A 295 -9.00 -8.19 -56.73
CA ASP A 295 -8.54 -6.84 -57.09
C ASP A 295 -9.47 -5.77 -56.43
N GLY A 296 -9.01 -4.50 -56.36
CA GLY A 296 -9.83 -3.28 -56.21
C GLY A 296 -9.77 -2.61 -54.83
N LEU A 297 -8.99 -1.56 -54.54
CA LEU A 297 -8.82 -0.19 -55.08
C LEU A 297 -9.99 0.80 -54.85
N ASP A 298 -9.59 1.98 -54.36
CA ASP A 298 -10.11 3.36 -54.52
C ASP A 298 -11.04 3.99 -53.46
N GLY A 299 -10.79 5.29 -53.20
CA GLY A 299 -11.62 6.24 -52.43
C GLY A 299 -10.91 6.91 -51.24
N ASP A 300 -9.86 7.73 -51.38
CA ASP A 300 -9.89 9.21 -51.47
C ASP A 300 -11.00 9.95 -50.69
N ASP A 301 -10.59 10.76 -49.71
CA ASP A 301 -11.25 11.98 -49.19
C ASP A 301 -10.26 12.60 -48.15
N GLU A 302 -9.25 13.34 -48.61
CA GLU A 302 -9.22 14.80 -48.75
C GLU A 302 -9.41 15.57 -47.43
N PHE A 303 -8.30 16.20 -47.04
CA PHE A 303 -8.17 17.26 -46.05
C PHE A 303 -9.18 18.39 -46.28
N ASP A 304 -9.89 18.80 -45.23
CA ASP A 304 -10.52 20.12 -45.18
C ASP A 304 -10.02 20.89 -43.95
N ALA A 305 -8.84 21.48 -44.12
CA ALA A 305 -8.30 22.50 -43.22
C ALA A 305 -8.47 23.86 -43.92
N LEU A 306 -9.58 24.56 -43.65
CA LEU A 306 -9.76 26.04 -43.63
C LEU A 306 -11.23 26.44 -43.87
N ASP A 307 -12.04 26.51 -42.81
CA ASP A 307 -13.23 27.38 -42.66
C ASP A 307 -13.60 27.27 -41.17
N ARG A 308 -13.79 28.27 -40.31
CA ARG A 308 -14.31 29.63 -40.42
C ARG A 308 -14.02 30.25 -39.03
N LEU A 309 -13.21 31.29 -38.95
CA LEU A 309 -13.62 32.68 -38.64
C LEU A 309 -14.23 32.89 -37.25
#